data_AF-A0QXX2-F1
#
_entry.id   AF-A0QXX2-F1
#
_cell.length_a   1.000
_cell.length_b   1.000
_cell.length_c   1.000
_cell.angle_alpha   90.00
_cell.angle_beta   90.00
_cell.angle_gamma   90.00
#
_symmetry.space_group_name_H-M   'P 1'
#
loop_
_entity.id
_entity.type
_entity.pdbx_description
1 polymer ?
#
loop_
_entity_poly.entity_id
_entity_poly.type
_entity_poly.pdbx_seq_one_letter_code
_entity_poly.pdbx_strand_id
1 'polypeptide(L)'
;METADRKLIRHGAFLFLIGLVTGLQERRFTNMRMALSAHLEGVMNGTFLIALGAVWGQVALPPPLARIARWTALYGTYGNWLFTALGAAMGTAAANPILPQGHRGKPWQERLAGTGFRSIAYAILVSVVLIVIGLRNPRKLGAECGS
;
A
#
# COMPACT_ATOMS: atom_id res chain seq x y z
N MET A 1 23.61 -4.22 -15.22
CA MET A 1 22.18 -3.86 -15.33
C MET A 1 21.63 -3.72 -13.93
N GLU A 2 21.57 -2.50 -13.40
CA GLU A 2 20.91 -2.30 -12.11
C GLU A 2 19.41 -2.11 -12.38
N THR A 3 18.72 -3.25 -12.46
CA THR A 3 17.29 -3.37 -12.78
C THR A 3 16.38 -3.06 -11.60
N ALA A 4 16.92 -2.91 -10.38
CA ALA A 4 16.13 -2.76 -9.17
C ALA A 4 16.05 -1.29 -8.71
N ASP A 5 14.85 -0.83 -8.35
CA ASP A 5 14.66 0.48 -7.74
C ASP A 5 14.89 0.42 -6.22
N ARG A 6 16.13 0.74 -5.81
CA ARG A 6 16.54 0.71 -4.40
C ARG A 6 15.70 1.60 -3.49
N LYS A 7 15.17 2.72 -3.99
CA LYS A 7 14.35 3.64 -3.18
C LYS A 7 13.02 2.97 -2.85
N LEU A 8 12.36 2.34 -3.84
CA LEU A 8 11.14 1.55 -3.62
C LEU A 8 11.36 0.41 -2.62
N ILE A 9 12.47 -0.33 -2.77
CA ILE A 9 12.84 -1.40 -1.84
C ILE A 9 13.02 -0.85 -0.42
N ARG A 10 13.72 0.27 -0.25
CA ARG A 10 13.91 0.90 1.07
C ARG A 10 12.58 1.35 1.69
N HIS A 11 11.68 1.93 0.90
CA HIS A 11 10.35 2.31 1.37
C HIS A 11 9.53 1.08 1.78
N GLY A 12 9.59 0.00 0.99
CA GLY A 12 8.93 -1.26 1.33
C GLY A 12 9.48 -1.90 2.60
N ALA A 13 10.80 -1.93 2.77
CA ALA A 13 11.45 -2.43 3.99
C ALA A 13 11.08 -1.59 5.23
N PHE A 14 11.02 -0.27 5.07
CA PHE A 14 10.58 0.62 6.14
C PHE A 14 9.11 0.38 6.52
N LEU A 15 8.22 0.24 5.54
CA LEU A 15 6.81 -0.03 5.79
C LEU A 15 6.60 -1.41 6.44
N PHE A 16 7.37 -2.41 6.00
CA PHE A 16 7.39 -3.74 6.60
C PHE A 16 7.83 -3.68 8.08
N LEU A 17 8.90 -2.94 8.38
CA LEU A 17 9.37 -2.74 9.75
C LEU A 17 8.30 -2.09 10.63
N ILE A 18 7.64 -1.05 10.13
CA ILE A 18 6.53 -0.41 10.84
C ILE A 18 5.36 -1.39 11.05
N GLY A 19 5.06 -2.23 10.07
CA GLY A 19 4.08 -3.31 10.20
C GLY A 19 4.43 -4.26 11.35
N LEU A 20 5.69 -4.69 11.46
CA LEU A 20 6.16 -5.52 12.57
C LEU A 20 6.01 -4.83 13.92
N VAL A 21 6.43 -3.56 14.03
CA VAL A 21 6.27 -2.76 15.25
C VAL A 21 4.79 -2.63 15.62
N THR A 22 3.91 -2.44 14.65
CA THR A 22 2.46 -2.38 14.86
C THR A 22 1.92 -3.69 15.43
N GLY A 23 2.41 -4.84 14.95
CA GLY A 23 2.06 -6.16 15.47
C GLY A 23 2.56 -6.40 16.89
N LEU A 24 3.79 -5.99 17.22
CA LEU A 24 4.31 -6.08 18.59
C LEU A 24 3.49 -5.23 19.57
N GLN A 25 2.93 -4.12 19.09
CA GLN A 25 2.11 -3.22 19.91
C GLN A 25 0.60 -3.49 19.81
N GLU A 26 0.17 -4.56 19.16
CA GLU A 26 -1.26 -4.87 18.92
C GLU A 26 -2.12 -4.80 20.19
N ARG A 27 -1.57 -5.25 21.33
CA ARG A 27 -2.28 -5.32 22.63
C ARG A 27 -2.47 -3.97 23.31
N ARG A 28 -1.79 -2.92 22.83
CA ARG A 28 -1.91 -1.55 23.37
C ARG A 28 -2.99 -0.73 22.65
N PHE A 29 -3.53 -1.24 21.55
CA PHE A 29 -4.57 -0.56 20.79
C PHE A 29 -5.96 -0.85 21.36
N THR A 30 -6.84 0.15 21.29
CA THR A 30 -8.24 0.03 21.75
C THR A 30 -9.03 -0.99 20.94
N ASN A 31 -8.70 -1.14 19.64
CA ASN A 31 -9.32 -2.11 18.73
C ASN A 31 -8.29 -3.14 18.24
N MET A 32 -8.14 -4.24 18.98
CA MET A 32 -7.15 -5.29 18.67
C MET A 32 -7.31 -5.91 17.26
N ARG A 33 -8.55 -6.08 16.78
CA ARG A 33 -8.80 -6.60 15.42
C ARG A 33 -8.31 -5.65 14.33
N MET A 34 -8.48 -4.34 14.53
CA MET A 34 -8.03 -3.34 13.56
C MET A 34 -6.52 -3.12 13.65
N ALA A 35 -5.91 -3.32 14.82
CA ALA A 35 -4.47 -3.34 14.98
C ALA A 35 -3.82 -4.52 14.22
N LEU A 36 -4.45 -5.70 14.26
CA LEU A 36 -4.03 -6.85 13.44
C LEU A 36 -4.14 -6.52 11.94
N SER A 37 -5.22 -5.86 11.52
CA SER A 37 -5.32 -5.37 10.14
C SER A 37 -4.19 -4.39 9.79
N ALA A 38 -3.87 -3.43 10.67
CA ALA A 38 -2.79 -2.47 10.44
C ALA A 38 -1.41 -3.15 10.35
N HIS A 39 -1.17 -4.18 11.17
CA HIS A 39 0.02 -5.03 11.09
C HIS A 39 0.13 -5.73 9.73
N LEU A 40 -0.92 -6.44 9.32
CA LEU A 40 -0.97 -7.16 8.05
C LEU A 40 -0.83 -6.22 6.86
N GLU A 41 -1.50 -5.06 6.89
CA GLU A 41 -1.38 -4.04 5.85
C GLU A 41 0.06 -3.52 5.75
N GLY A 42 0.74 -3.24 6.87
CA GLY A 42 2.13 -2.81 6.85
C GLY A 42 3.07 -3.87 6.25
N VAL A 43 2.90 -5.13 6.65
CA VAL A 43 3.74 -6.25 6.18
C VAL A 43 3.47 -6.58 4.70
N MET A 44 2.21 -6.71 4.29
CA MET A 44 1.84 -7.03 2.91
C MET A 44 2.20 -5.90 1.95
N ASN A 45 1.87 -4.64 2.29
CA ASN A 45 2.19 -3.50 1.46
C ASN A 45 3.70 -3.25 1.40
N GLY A 46 4.43 -3.49 2.50
CA GLY A 46 5.88 -3.44 2.54
C GLY A 46 6.51 -4.48 1.61
N THR A 47 6.03 -5.72 1.68
CA THR A 47 6.47 -6.82 0.80
C THR A 47 6.16 -6.52 -0.67
N PHE A 48 4.97 -5.98 -0.96
CA PHE A 48 4.60 -5.55 -2.31
C PHE A 48 5.55 -4.50 -2.87
N LEU A 49 5.93 -3.47 -2.10
CA LEU A 49 6.89 -2.45 -2.55
C LEU A 49 8.31 -3.02 -2.73
N ILE A 50 8.74 -3.95 -1.88
CA ILE A 50 10.03 -4.65 -2.04
C ILE A 50 10.03 -5.43 -3.36
N ALA A 51 9.00 -6.25 -3.58
CA ALA A 51 8.85 -7.04 -4.81
C ALA A 51 8.78 -6.14 -6.04
N LEU A 52 7.97 -5.08 -6.00
CA LEU A 52 7.84 -4.09 -7.07
C LEU A 52 9.17 -3.40 -7.38
N GLY A 53 9.92 -2.99 -6.35
CA GLY A 53 11.23 -2.40 -6.51
C GLY A 53 12.24 -3.37 -7.13
N ALA A 54 12.17 -4.66 -6.78
CA ALA A 54 13.03 -5.70 -7.36
C ALA A 54 12.71 -5.97 -8.84
N VAL A 55 11.43 -5.99 -9.23
CA VAL A 55 11.01 -6.22 -10.63
C VAL A 55 10.92 -4.95 -11.47
N TRP A 56 11.20 -3.78 -10.88
CA TRP A 56 10.97 -2.47 -11.52
C TRP A 56 11.62 -2.33 -12.90
N GLY A 57 12.80 -2.91 -13.10
CA GLY A 57 13.53 -2.88 -14.37
C GLY A 57 12.87 -3.69 -15.49
N GLN A 58 11.91 -4.55 -15.17
CA GLN A 58 11.06 -5.26 -16.14
C GLN A 58 9.80 -4.46 -16.51
N VAL A 59 9.46 -3.44 -15.73
CA VAL A 59 8.27 -2.61 -15.95
C VAL A 59 8.57 -1.59 -17.05
N ALA A 60 8.11 -1.87 -18.28
CA ALA A 60 8.27 -1.00 -19.42
C ALA A 60 7.10 -0.01 -19.54
N LEU A 61 7.22 1.14 -18.89
CA LEU A 61 6.26 2.25 -18.99
C LEU A 61 6.95 3.52 -19.52
N PRO A 62 6.25 4.38 -20.25
CA PRO A 62 6.75 5.70 -20.56
C PRO A 62 7.00 6.50 -19.26
N PRO A 63 8.00 7.42 -19.24
CA PRO A 63 8.41 8.16 -18.04
C PRO A 63 7.28 8.79 -17.20
N PRO A 64 6.24 9.42 -17.78
CA PRO A 64 5.14 9.98 -16.98
C PRO A 64 4.30 8.90 -16.28
N LEU A 65 3.98 7.79 -16.96
CA LEU A 65 3.18 6.71 -16.37
C LEU A 65 3.97 5.95 -15.30
N ALA A 66 5.26 5.71 -15.51
CA ALA A 66 6.14 5.10 -14.52
C ALA A 66 6.19 5.93 -13.23
N ARG A 67 6.25 7.26 -13.37
CA ARG A 67 6.20 8.20 -12.23
C ARG A 67 4.85 8.12 -11.51
N ILE A 68 3.73 8.11 -12.24
CA ILE A 68 2.40 7.98 -11.64
C ILE A 68 2.29 6.66 -10.88
N ALA A 69 2.62 5.53 -11.50
CA ALA A 69 2.55 4.20 -10.88
C ALA A 69 3.36 4.13 -9.58
N ARG A 70 4.55 4.73 -9.56
CA ARG A 70 5.41 4.81 -8.38
C ARG A 70 4.79 5.63 -7.27
N TRP A 71 4.29 6.83 -7.57
CA TRP A 71 3.71 7.71 -6.55
C TRP A 71 2.39 7.16 -6.02
N THR A 72 1.54 6.58 -6.88
CA THR A 72 0.29 5.96 -6.45
C THR A 72 0.54 4.69 -5.64
N ALA A 73 1.58 3.90 -5.94
CA ALA A 73 2.02 2.79 -5.09
C ALA A 73 2.42 3.27 -3.69
N LEU A 74 3.29 4.28 -3.61
CA LEU A 74 3.76 4.80 -2.33
C LEU A 74 2.62 5.43 -1.53
N TYR A 75 1.81 6.30 -2.15
CA TYR A 75 0.66 6.91 -1.50
C TYR A 75 -0.35 5.87 -1.02
N GLY A 76 -0.66 4.88 -1.87
CA GLY A 76 -1.61 3.82 -1.54
C GLY A 76 -1.14 2.97 -0.36
N THR A 77 0.10 2.50 -0.39
CA THR A 77 0.67 1.61 0.63
C THR A 77 0.87 2.28 1.99
N TYR A 78 1.46 3.48 2.02
CA TYR A 78 1.61 4.25 3.26
C TYR A 78 0.27 4.75 3.78
N GLY A 79 -0.62 5.20 2.89
CA GLY A 79 -1.96 5.62 3.25
C GLY A 79 -2.74 4.47 3.89
N ASN A 80 -2.72 3.28 3.27
CA ASN A 80 -3.45 2.12 3.78
C ASN A 80 -3.02 1.77 5.22
N TRP A 81 -1.71 1.67 5.45
CA TRP A 81 -1.20 1.46 6.80
C TRP A 81 -1.62 2.58 7.76
N LEU A 82 -1.47 3.85 7.37
CA LEU A 82 -1.76 5.00 8.24
C LEU A 82 -3.24 5.06 8.66
N PHE A 83 -4.18 4.95 7.72
CA PHE A 83 -5.60 5.02 8.07
C PHE A 83 -6.06 3.81 8.88
N THR A 84 -5.49 2.62 8.63
CA THR A 84 -5.80 1.42 9.40
C THR A 84 -5.22 1.51 10.83
N ALA A 85 -3.99 2.02 10.98
CA ALA A 85 -3.36 2.26 12.27
C ALA A 85 -4.07 3.37 13.08
N LEU A 86 -4.46 4.47 12.43
CA LEU A 86 -5.27 5.52 13.05
C LEU A 86 -6.63 4.98 13.50
N GLY A 87 -7.27 4.14 12.68
CA GLY A 87 -8.50 3.46 13.06
C GLY A 87 -8.32 2.55 14.27
N ALA A 88 -7.22 1.81 14.33
CA ALA A 88 -6.87 0.96 15.47
C ALA A 88 -6.64 1.76 16.76
N ALA A 89 -5.99 2.94 16.65
CA ALA A 89 -5.70 3.83 17.77
C ALA A 89 -6.92 4.62 18.26
N MET A 90 -7.77 5.08 17.34
CA MET A 90 -8.94 5.89 17.66
C MET A 90 -10.17 5.07 18.06
N GLY A 91 -10.09 3.73 17.96
CA GLY A 91 -11.23 2.89 18.31
C GLY A 91 -12.41 3.00 17.34
N THR A 92 -12.23 3.51 16.11
CA THR A 92 -13.35 3.82 15.23
C THR A 92 -14.12 2.57 14.80
N ALA A 93 -15.45 2.66 14.78
CA ALA A 93 -16.37 1.54 14.50
C ALA A 93 -16.50 1.16 13.02
N ALA A 94 -15.78 1.84 12.12
CA ALA A 94 -16.00 1.75 10.66
C ALA A 94 -15.83 0.34 10.07
N ALA A 95 -15.25 -0.61 10.81
CA ALA A 95 -15.08 -1.99 10.37
C ALA A 95 -15.91 -3.03 11.15
N ASN A 96 -16.83 -2.68 12.06
CA ASN A 96 -17.53 -3.69 12.86
C ASN A 96 -19.06 -3.71 12.66
N PRO A 97 -19.61 -4.66 11.88
CA PRO A 97 -21.05 -4.92 11.78
C PRO A 97 -21.68 -5.47 13.07
N ILE A 98 -20.87 -5.82 14.09
CA ILE A 98 -21.28 -6.61 15.25
C ILE A 98 -21.05 -5.89 16.59
N LEU A 99 -20.49 -4.67 16.61
CA LEU A 99 -20.36 -3.92 17.88
C LEU A 99 -21.68 -3.19 18.20
N PRO A 100 -22.19 -3.28 19.45
CA PRO A 100 -23.32 -2.47 19.92
C PRO A 100 -23.05 -0.98 19.73
N GLN A 101 -24.13 -0.24 19.49
CA GLN A 101 -24.24 1.19 19.16
C GLN A 101 -23.58 2.15 20.20
N GLY A 102 -22.28 2.06 20.47
CA GLY A 102 -21.67 2.71 21.65
C GLY A 102 -20.37 3.48 21.47
N HIS A 103 -19.57 3.22 20.44
CA HIS A 103 -18.30 3.94 20.20
C HIS A 103 -18.20 4.44 18.76
N ARG A 104 -19.07 5.40 18.41
CA ARG A 104 -18.92 6.18 17.18
C ARG A 104 -17.75 7.13 17.37
N GLY A 105 -16.72 7.01 16.53
CA GLY A 105 -15.82 8.14 16.31
C GLY A 105 -16.64 9.35 15.89
N LYS A 106 -16.17 10.56 16.13
CA LYS A 106 -16.90 11.78 15.74
C LYS A 106 -17.28 11.66 14.24
N PRO A 107 -18.46 12.12 13.79
CA PRO A 107 -18.93 11.92 12.40
C PRO A 107 -17.96 12.40 11.31
N TRP A 108 -17.11 13.38 11.62
CA TRP A 108 -16.06 13.85 10.74
C TRP A 108 -14.91 12.85 10.58
N GLN A 109 -14.59 12.05 11.62
CA GLN A 109 -13.56 11.00 11.58
C GLN A 109 -13.98 9.84 10.67
N GLU A 110 -15.26 9.45 10.72
CA GLU A 110 -15.80 8.41 9.83
C GLU A 110 -15.83 8.86 8.38
N ARG A 111 -16.21 10.11 8.10
CA ARG A 111 -16.18 10.67 6.74
C ARG A 111 -14.76 10.78 6.19
N LEU A 112 -13.80 11.28 6.98
CA LEU A 112 -12.39 11.38 6.57
C LEU A 112 -11.76 10.00 6.35
N ALA A 113 -12.03 9.03 7.24
CA ALA A 113 -11.56 7.67 7.04
C ALA A 113 -12.16 7.07 5.77
N GLY A 114 -13.48 7.19 5.56
CA GLY A 114 -14.16 6.64 4.40
C GLY A 114 -13.77 7.27 3.06
N THR A 115 -13.48 8.58 3.01
CA THR A 115 -12.92 9.21 1.80
C THR A 115 -11.45 8.86 1.59
N GLY A 116 -10.66 8.81 2.67
CA GLY A 116 -9.26 8.40 2.65
C GLY A 116 -9.07 6.99 2.12
N PHE A 117 -9.79 6.01 2.69
CA PHE A 117 -9.74 4.62 2.24
C PHE A 117 -10.15 4.46 0.77
N ARG A 118 -11.19 5.17 0.32
CA ARG A 118 -11.57 5.16 -1.11
C ARG A 118 -10.48 5.73 -2.01
N SER A 119 -9.90 6.87 -1.63
CA SER A 119 -8.77 7.47 -2.37
C SER A 119 -7.59 6.52 -2.50
N ILE A 120 -7.24 5.84 -1.41
CA ILE A 120 -6.16 4.85 -1.36
C ILE A 120 -6.47 3.64 -2.23
N ALA A 121 -7.70 3.11 -2.17
CA ALA A 121 -8.12 1.98 -2.98
C ALA A 121 -7.97 2.30 -4.48
N TYR A 122 -8.42 3.49 -4.91
CA TYR A 122 -8.23 3.93 -6.31
C TYR A 122 -6.75 4.11 -6.66
N ALA A 123 -5.93 4.67 -5.76
CA ALA A 123 -4.50 4.83 -6.00
C ALA A 123 -3.77 3.49 -6.18
N ILE A 124 -4.02 2.51 -5.30
CA ILE A 124 -3.45 1.17 -5.42
C ILE A 124 -3.91 0.51 -6.71
N LEU A 125 -5.20 0.62 -7.05
CA LEU A 125 -5.75 0.02 -8.27
C LEU A 125 -5.11 0.61 -9.53
N VAL A 126 -4.99 1.94 -9.62
CA VAL A 126 -4.28 2.61 -10.72
C VAL A 126 -2.82 2.16 -10.79
N SER A 127 -2.14 2.08 -9.66
CA SER A 127 -0.74 1.62 -9.60
C SER A 127 -0.59 0.21 -10.17
N VAL A 128 -1.38 -0.74 -9.68
CA VAL A 128 -1.34 -2.15 -10.10
C VAL A 128 -1.68 -2.29 -11.59
N VAL A 129 -2.69 -1.58 -12.09
CA VAL A 129 -3.04 -1.60 -13.52
C VAL A 129 -1.88 -1.10 -14.37
N LEU A 130 -1.25 0.01 -13.99
CA LEU A 130 -0.08 0.54 -14.71
C LEU A 130 1.09 -0.44 -14.69
N ILE A 131 1.38 -1.05 -13.54
CA ILE A 131 2.45 -2.04 -13.40
C ILE A 131 2.19 -3.26 -14.27
N VAL A 132 0.96 -3.80 -14.27
CA VAL A 132 0.56 -4.94 -15.12
C VAL A 132 0.71 -4.58 -16.60
N ILE A 133 0.29 -3.37 -17.02
CA ILE A 133 0.49 -2.89 -18.39
C ILE A 133 1.98 -2.81 -18.72
N GLY A 134 2.80 -2.27 -17.80
CA GLY A 134 4.25 -2.16 -17.98
C GLY A 134 4.95 -3.52 -18.07
N LEU A 135 4.47 -4.52 -17.34
CA LEU A 135 4.99 -5.89 -17.37
C LEU A 135 4.51 -6.68 -18.60
N ARG A 136 3.40 -6.28 -19.24
CA ARG A 136 2.89 -6.91 -20.47
C ARG A 136 3.71 -6.57 -21.72
N ASN A 137 4.53 -5.53 -21.67
CA ASN A 137 5.42 -5.13 -22.76
C ASN A 137 6.90 -5.29 -22.38
N PRO A 138 7.39 -6.50 -22.01
CA PRO A 138 8.81 -6.75 -21.91
C PRO A 138 9.35 -6.68 -23.34
N ARG A 139 9.75 -5.48 -23.74
CA ARG A 139 10.21 -5.05 -25.06
C ARG A 139 10.42 -6.15 -26.11
N LYS A 140 9.92 -5.85 -27.31
CA LYS A 140 10.44 -6.25 -28.64
C LYS A 140 11.97 -6.06 -28.85
N LEU A 141 12.80 -5.99 -27.81
CA LEU A 141 14.26 -5.79 -27.88
C LEU A 141 15.07 -7.10 -28.04
N GLY A 142 14.40 -8.23 -28.24
CA GLY A 142 15.06 -9.48 -28.64
C GLY A 142 14.96 -9.80 -30.14
N ALA A 143 14.17 -9.05 -30.91
CA ALA A 143 13.80 -9.44 -32.29
C ALA A 143 14.51 -8.65 -33.41
N GLU A 144 15.23 -7.56 -33.10
CA GLU A 144 15.91 -6.72 -34.11
C GLU A 144 17.44 -6.88 -34.13
N CYS A 145 18.00 -7.82 -33.34
CA CYS A 145 19.44 -8.17 -33.40
C CYS A 145 19.68 -9.51 -34.11
N GLY A 146 18.75 -9.91 -34.97
CA GLY A 146 18.82 -11.13 -35.78
C GLY A 146 18.35 -10.86 -37.21
N SER A 147 19.01 -9.94 -37.89
CA SER A 147 18.95 -9.76 -39.35
C SER A 147 20.36 -9.59 -39.90
#